data_AF-N1QDQ5-F1
#
_entry.id   AF-N1QDQ5-F1
#
_cell.length_a   1.000
_cell.length_b   1.000
_cell.length_c   1.000
_cell.angle_alpha   90.00
_cell.angle_beta   90.00
_cell.angle_gamma   90.00
#
_symmetry.space_group_name_H-M   'P 1'
#
loop_
_entity.id
_entity.type
_entity.pdbx_description
1 polymer ?
#
loop_
_entity_poly.entity_id
_entity_poly.type
_entity_poly.pdbx_seq_one_letter_code
_entity_poly.pdbx_strand_id
1 'polypeptide(L)'
;MPWYLQLNPPPTEQSPLSPRQAIPPIPDHSPEILPSLLDWISVTLGIDDLTLMDLRALDPPPALGANLIMIIGTARSEKHLHVSADGLCRWLRASSHNITPTADGLLGRQELKVKLRRRAKRARLMSAVGGKGNETELEEGIRTGWVCVNLGRLKGGELPLTQAEEEAQKKIVGFGSRTNGCHVVVQLMTEEKREEMDLEKLWMGILNRSLKAKEDLMKNGEEEGQEEVENKMDVDAVEDGGDDGKVIDEGKLVDGKYVPFSPAFAKSTTRRNVRA
;
A
#
# COMPACT_ATOMS: atom_id res chain seq x y z
N MET A 1 -15.50 -39.62 -42.12
CA MET A 1 -14.81 -38.32 -41.97
C MET A 1 -13.51 -38.55 -41.21
N PRO A 2 -12.35 -38.10 -41.71
CA PRO A 2 -11.05 -38.23 -41.01
C PRO A 2 -10.96 -37.38 -39.74
N TRP A 3 -10.19 -37.81 -38.75
CA TRP A 3 -10.05 -37.16 -37.43
C TRP A 3 -9.54 -35.71 -37.48
N TYR A 4 -8.73 -35.37 -38.49
CA TYR A 4 -8.19 -34.03 -38.70
C TYR A 4 -9.18 -33.04 -39.34
N LEU A 5 -10.37 -33.51 -39.75
CA LEU A 5 -11.44 -32.71 -40.38
C LEU A 5 -12.59 -32.43 -39.41
N GLN A 6 -12.43 -32.82 -38.14
CA GLN A 6 -13.32 -32.42 -37.07
C GLN A 6 -13.00 -30.96 -36.73
N LEU A 7 -13.85 -30.04 -37.22
CA LEU A 7 -13.94 -28.69 -36.68
C LEU A 7 -14.26 -28.84 -35.19
N ASN A 8 -13.23 -28.81 -34.35
CA ASN A 8 -13.44 -28.67 -32.92
C ASN A 8 -14.28 -27.40 -32.74
N PRO A 9 -15.49 -27.46 -32.14
CA PRO A 9 -16.17 -26.24 -31.74
C PRO A 9 -15.19 -25.42 -30.89
N PRO A 10 -15.23 -24.07 -30.95
CA PRO A 10 -14.43 -23.26 -30.05
C PRO A 10 -14.68 -23.78 -28.63
N PRO A 11 -13.65 -23.97 -27.80
CA PRO A 11 -13.83 -24.52 -26.46
C PRO A 11 -14.73 -23.55 -25.67
N THR A 12 -16.03 -23.84 -25.63
CA THR A 12 -17.04 -23.10 -24.84
C THR A 12 -17.03 -23.55 -23.38
N GLU A 13 -16.16 -24.48 -23.01
CA GLU A 13 -15.93 -24.89 -21.65
C GLU A 13 -14.76 -24.08 -21.10
N GLN A 14 -15.07 -23.09 -20.25
CA GLN A 14 -14.09 -22.42 -19.42
C GLN A 14 -13.27 -23.51 -18.72
N SER A 15 -12.01 -23.67 -19.10
CA SER A 15 -11.15 -24.69 -18.50
C SER A 15 -11.16 -24.50 -16.97
N PRO A 16 -11.17 -25.56 -16.14
CA PRO A 16 -11.18 -25.42 -14.68
C PRO A 16 -9.95 -24.67 -14.14
N LEU A 17 -8.92 -24.51 -14.97
CA LEU A 17 -7.72 -23.71 -14.69
C LEU A 17 -7.89 -22.21 -14.98
N SER A 18 -8.86 -21.84 -15.81
CA SER A 18 -9.15 -20.46 -16.21
C SER A 18 -9.46 -19.52 -15.03
N PRO A 19 -10.32 -19.89 -14.05
CA PRO A 19 -10.54 -19.02 -12.89
C PRO A 19 -9.30 -18.90 -12.00
N ARG A 20 -8.49 -19.96 -11.91
CA ARG A 20 -7.26 -19.98 -11.08
C ARG A 20 -6.15 -19.10 -11.67
N GLN A 21 -6.19 -18.85 -12.97
CA GLN A 21 -5.19 -18.02 -13.66
C GLN A 21 -5.68 -16.59 -13.91
N ALA A 22 -6.83 -16.21 -13.35
CA ALA A 22 -7.37 -14.87 -13.52
C ALA A 22 -6.43 -13.83 -12.88
N ILE A 23 -5.97 -12.88 -13.69
CA ILE A 23 -5.19 -11.74 -13.19
C ILE A 23 -6.18 -10.77 -12.53
N PRO A 24 -5.94 -10.37 -11.26
CA PRO A 24 -6.86 -9.47 -10.56
C PRO A 24 -6.87 -8.09 -11.21
N PRO A 25 -8.01 -7.36 -11.16
CA PRO A 25 -8.08 -6.00 -11.65
C PRO A 25 -7.15 -5.10 -10.85
N ILE A 26 -6.47 -4.21 -11.55
CA ILE A 26 -5.48 -3.30 -10.98
C ILE A 26 -6.22 -2.09 -10.38
N PRO A 27 -5.90 -1.68 -9.14
CA PRO A 27 -6.54 -0.53 -8.52
C PRO A 27 -6.07 0.78 -9.16
N ASP A 28 -6.91 1.81 -9.06
CA ASP A 28 -6.59 3.14 -9.55
C ASP A 28 -5.33 3.70 -8.89
N HIS A 29 -4.56 4.49 -9.65
CA HIS A 29 -3.30 5.10 -9.22
C HIS A 29 -2.28 4.08 -8.68
N SER A 30 -2.13 2.93 -9.32
CA SER A 30 -1.10 1.93 -8.98
C SER A 30 0.29 2.29 -9.54
N PRO A 31 1.38 1.73 -8.99
CA PRO A 31 2.72 1.94 -9.55
C PRO A 31 2.88 1.24 -10.90
N GLU A 32 3.64 1.84 -11.82
CA GLU A 32 3.80 1.38 -13.22
C GLU A 32 4.33 -0.04 -13.38
N ILE A 33 5.05 -0.55 -12.38
CA ILE A 33 5.60 -1.91 -12.38
C ILE A 33 4.56 -2.98 -12.06
N LEU A 34 3.43 -2.62 -11.43
CA LEU A 34 2.43 -3.56 -10.93
C LEU A 34 1.80 -4.42 -12.03
N PRO A 35 1.39 -3.89 -13.21
CA PRO A 35 0.85 -4.70 -14.30
C PRO A 35 1.87 -5.72 -14.81
N SER A 36 3.12 -5.29 -15.04
CA SER A 36 4.19 -6.18 -15.51
C SER A 36 4.55 -7.24 -14.47
N LEU A 37 4.49 -6.90 -13.19
CA LEU A 37 4.73 -7.82 -12.08
C LEU A 37 3.66 -8.91 -12.03
N LEU A 38 2.37 -8.55 -12.13
CA LEU A 38 1.26 -9.50 -12.09
C LEU A 38 1.30 -10.47 -13.28
N ASP A 39 1.53 -9.96 -14.48
CA ASP A 39 1.69 -10.78 -15.69
C ASP A 39 2.87 -11.76 -15.53
N TRP A 40 4.00 -11.27 -15.03
CA TRP A 40 5.17 -12.10 -14.85
C TRP A 40 4.97 -13.18 -13.77
N ILE A 41 4.29 -12.87 -12.66
CA ILE A 41 3.94 -13.85 -11.62
C ILE A 41 2.95 -14.90 -12.15
N SER A 42 1.93 -14.50 -12.91
CA SER A 42 0.95 -15.45 -13.45
C SER A 42 1.56 -16.31 -14.55
N VAL A 43 2.08 -15.67 -15.61
CA VAL A 43 2.49 -16.35 -16.85
C VAL A 43 3.85 -17.04 -16.71
N THR A 44 4.85 -16.34 -16.16
CA THR A 44 6.23 -16.88 -16.11
C THR A 44 6.44 -17.79 -14.90
N LEU A 45 5.94 -17.39 -13.73
CA LEU A 45 6.08 -18.21 -12.53
C LEU A 45 5.00 -19.29 -12.40
N GLY A 46 3.87 -19.16 -13.10
CA GLY A 46 2.77 -20.12 -13.02
C GLY A 46 2.15 -20.21 -11.62
N ILE A 47 2.09 -19.07 -10.92
CA ILE A 47 1.40 -18.93 -9.63
C ILE A 47 -0.09 -18.74 -9.92
N ASP A 48 -0.90 -19.51 -9.21
CA ASP A 48 -2.34 -19.55 -9.38
C ASP A 48 -3.02 -18.76 -8.23
N ASP A 49 -4.30 -18.47 -8.39
CA ASP A 49 -5.19 -17.85 -7.40
C ASP A 49 -4.66 -16.48 -6.88
N LEU A 50 -4.29 -15.58 -7.80
CA LEU A 50 -3.75 -14.27 -7.47
C LEU A 50 -4.83 -13.33 -6.92
N THR A 51 -4.67 -12.90 -5.66
CA THR A 51 -5.54 -11.90 -5.03
C THR A 51 -4.74 -10.65 -4.72
N LEU A 52 -5.26 -9.51 -5.17
CA LEU A 52 -4.66 -8.21 -4.93
C LEU A 52 -5.48 -7.45 -3.88
N MET A 53 -4.83 -7.05 -2.80
CA MET A 53 -5.42 -6.29 -1.70
C MET A 53 -4.81 -4.90 -1.65
N ASP A 54 -5.68 -3.90 -1.75
CA ASP A 54 -5.30 -2.51 -1.57
C ASP A 54 -5.47 -2.11 -0.09
N LEU A 55 -4.35 -1.89 0.59
CA LEU A 55 -4.30 -1.51 2.01
C LEU A 55 -3.84 -0.06 2.18
N ARG A 56 -3.93 0.77 1.12
CA ARG A 56 -3.50 2.18 1.16
C ARG A 56 -4.36 3.06 2.08
N ALA A 57 -5.63 2.69 2.26
CA ALA A 57 -6.57 3.43 3.11
C ALA A 57 -6.48 3.09 4.61
N LEU A 58 -5.52 2.25 5.02
CA LEU A 58 -5.42 1.79 6.40
C LEU A 58 -4.77 2.84 7.29
N ASP A 59 -5.50 3.29 8.30
CA ASP A 59 -5.04 4.17 9.38
C ASP A 59 -5.31 3.49 10.73
N PRO A 60 -4.29 3.14 11.54
CA PRO A 60 -2.86 3.42 11.39
C PRO A 60 -2.16 2.58 10.29
N PRO A 61 -1.06 3.06 9.69
CA PRO A 61 -0.35 2.33 8.65
C PRO A 61 0.21 1.01 9.20
N PRO A 62 0.20 -0.08 8.40
CA PRO A 62 0.68 -1.37 8.84
C PRO A 62 2.20 -1.36 9.02
N ALA A 63 2.72 -2.26 9.86
CA ALA A 63 4.17 -2.37 10.13
C ALA A 63 5.03 -2.68 8.88
N LEU A 64 4.41 -3.12 7.79
CA LEU A 64 5.06 -3.39 6.50
C LEU A 64 5.31 -2.11 5.67
N GLY A 65 4.73 -0.98 6.06
CA GLY A 65 4.89 0.32 5.41
C GLY A 65 3.55 1.03 5.16
N ALA A 66 3.61 2.35 5.00
CA ALA A 66 2.47 3.14 4.55
C ALA A 66 2.15 2.86 3.08
N ASN A 67 0.89 3.07 2.66
CA ASN A 67 0.44 2.90 1.28
C ASN A 67 0.76 1.50 0.71
N LEU A 68 0.36 0.45 1.44
CA LEU A 68 0.69 -0.94 1.12
C LEU A 68 -0.28 -1.53 0.08
N ILE A 69 0.27 -2.17 -0.94
CA ILE A 69 -0.45 -3.10 -1.82
C ILE A 69 0.11 -4.50 -1.55
N MET A 70 -0.78 -5.41 -1.20
CA MET A 70 -0.44 -6.80 -0.91
C MET A 70 -0.96 -7.71 -2.02
N ILE A 71 -0.07 -8.51 -2.59
CA ILE A 71 -0.41 -9.53 -3.58
C ILE A 71 -0.25 -10.88 -2.88
N ILE A 72 -1.27 -11.71 -2.94
CA ILE A 72 -1.24 -13.08 -2.41
C ILE A 72 -1.40 -14.04 -3.59
N GLY A 73 -0.63 -15.12 -3.62
CA GLY A 73 -0.71 -16.15 -4.66
C GLY A 73 -0.43 -17.55 -4.13
N THR A 74 -1.03 -18.54 -4.78
CA THR A 74 -0.88 -19.96 -4.45
C THR A 74 0.15 -20.63 -5.36
N ALA A 75 1.10 -21.33 -4.75
CA ALA A 75 2.03 -22.21 -5.43
C ALA A 75 1.58 -23.67 -5.33
N ARG A 76 1.80 -24.44 -6.41
CA ARG A 76 1.46 -25.88 -6.50
C ARG A 76 2.20 -26.78 -5.48
N SER A 77 3.36 -26.38 -5.01
CA SER A 77 4.17 -27.14 -4.05
C SER A 77 5.21 -26.24 -3.39
N GLU A 78 5.79 -26.67 -2.26
CA GLU A 78 6.90 -25.97 -1.60
C GLU A 78 8.12 -25.79 -2.53
N LYS A 79 8.42 -26.80 -3.36
CA LYS A 79 9.52 -26.71 -4.32
C LYS A 79 9.23 -25.66 -5.38
N HIS A 80 7.99 -25.60 -5.87
CA HIS A 80 7.55 -24.57 -6.81
C HIS A 80 7.65 -23.19 -6.17
N LEU A 81 7.19 -23.04 -4.93
CA LEU A 81 7.27 -21.81 -4.15
C LEU A 81 8.72 -21.27 -4.07
N HIS A 82 9.69 -22.11 -3.70
CA HIS A 82 11.09 -21.69 -3.61
C HIS A 82 11.68 -21.26 -4.96
N VAL A 83 11.44 -22.03 -6.02
CA VAL A 83 11.96 -21.70 -7.36
C VAL A 83 11.32 -20.41 -7.88
N SER A 84 10.02 -20.24 -7.67
CA SER A 84 9.28 -19.06 -8.12
C SER A 84 9.67 -17.81 -7.36
N ALA A 85 9.82 -17.87 -6.03
CA ALA A 85 10.25 -16.73 -5.22
C ALA A 85 11.69 -16.28 -5.55
N ASP A 86 12.61 -17.22 -5.75
CA ASP A 86 13.99 -16.95 -6.16
C ASP A 86 14.04 -16.38 -7.59
N GLY A 87 13.21 -16.90 -8.50
CA GLY A 87 12.97 -16.33 -9.81
C GLY A 87 12.51 -14.87 -9.72
N LEU A 88 11.52 -14.57 -8.87
CA LEU A 88 10.99 -13.22 -8.67
C LEU A 88 12.07 -12.26 -8.18
N CYS A 89 12.86 -12.70 -7.22
CA CYS A 89 13.97 -11.91 -6.71
C CYS A 89 15.03 -11.64 -7.77
N ARG A 90 15.27 -12.56 -8.72
CA ARG A 90 16.18 -12.32 -9.85
C ARG A 90 15.59 -11.37 -10.87
N TRP A 91 14.31 -11.52 -11.19
CA TRP A 91 13.61 -10.65 -12.13
C TRP A 91 13.57 -9.20 -11.65
N LEU A 92 13.24 -8.97 -10.38
CA LEU A 92 13.24 -7.63 -9.78
C LEU A 92 14.64 -6.98 -9.72
N ARG A 93 15.69 -7.80 -9.54
CA ARG A 93 17.09 -7.34 -9.58
C ARG A 93 17.61 -7.15 -11.00
N ALA A 94 16.88 -7.58 -12.02
CA ALA A 94 17.28 -7.36 -13.40
C ALA A 94 17.37 -5.85 -13.68
N SER A 95 18.22 -5.47 -14.64
CA SER A 95 18.60 -4.08 -14.93
C SER A 95 17.43 -3.17 -15.32
N SER A 96 16.26 -3.72 -15.62
CA SER A 96 15.05 -2.97 -15.96
C SER A 96 14.43 -2.25 -14.76
N HIS A 97 14.60 -2.77 -13.54
CA HIS A 97 13.84 -2.30 -12.37
C HIS A 97 14.73 -1.87 -11.20
N ASN A 98 15.95 -2.42 -11.07
CA ASN A 98 16.93 -2.07 -10.04
C ASN A 98 16.33 -2.01 -8.61
N ILE A 99 15.39 -2.92 -8.33
CA ILE A 99 14.78 -3.08 -7.02
C ILE A 99 15.54 -4.18 -6.28
N THR A 100 15.83 -3.96 -5.01
CA THR A 100 16.42 -4.97 -4.13
C THR A 100 15.33 -5.57 -3.24
N PRO A 101 14.65 -6.63 -3.70
CA PRO A 101 13.62 -7.27 -2.88
C PRO A 101 14.25 -7.99 -1.69
N THR A 102 13.51 -8.01 -0.59
CA THR A 102 13.82 -8.82 0.58
C THR A 102 12.83 -9.98 0.63
N ALA A 103 13.34 -11.21 0.60
CA ALA A 103 12.51 -12.42 0.61
C ALA A 103 12.66 -13.14 1.95
N ASP A 104 11.64 -13.08 2.77
CA ASP A 104 11.53 -13.84 4.01
C ASP A 104 10.97 -15.24 3.71
N GLY A 105 11.52 -16.26 4.35
CA GLY A 105 11.25 -17.67 4.06
C GLY A 105 12.06 -18.26 2.90
N LEU A 106 12.77 -17.45 2.10
CA LEU A 106 13.64 -17.96 1.05
C LEU A 106 15.00 -18.40 1.63
N LEU A 107 15.21 -19.71 1.74
CA LEU A 107 16.46 -20.27 2.26
C LEU A 107 17.59 -20.20 1.22
N GLY A 108 18.68 -19.51 1.57
CA GLY A 108 19.84 -19.40 0.68
C GLY A 108 20.58 -20.72 0.49
N ARG A 109 21.33 -20.87 -0.62
CA ARG A 109 22.11 -22.09 -0.93
C ARG A 109 23.08 -22.48 0.19
N GLN A 110 23.77 -21.51 0.77
CA GLN A 110 24.72 -21.77 1.86
C GLN A 110 24.01 -22.10 3.17
N GLU A 111 22.88 -21.46 3.44
CA GLU A 111 22.06 -21.72 4.62
C GLU A 111 21.47 -23.13 4.57
N LEU A 112 20.94 -23.54 3.41
CA LEU A 112 20.47 -24.89 3.16
C LEU A 112 21.60 -25.92 3.35
N LYS A 113 22.79 -25.67 2.79
CA LYS A 113 23.95 -26.55 2.96
C LYS A 113 24.33 -26.70 4.44
N VAL A 114 24.32 -25.60 5.20
CA VAL A 114 24.63 -25.62 6.63
C VAL A 114 23.54 -26.36 7.42
N LYS A 115 22.26 -26.11 7.15
CA LYS A 115 21.13 -26.81 7.79
C LYS A 115 21.18 -28.31 7.51
N LEU A 116 21.37 -28.74 6.26
CA LEU A 116 21.51 -30.15 5.88
C LEU A 116 22.73 -30.81 6.54
N ARG A 117 23.88 -30.13 6.58
CA ARG A 117 25.08 -30.65 7.26
C ARG A 117 24.83 -30.84 8.76
N ARG A 118 24.17 -29.87 9.42
CA ARG A 118 23.80 -29.97 10.84
C ARG A 118 22.81 -31.10 11.09
N ARG A 119 21.80 -31.27 10.22
CA ARG A 119 20.86 -32.39 10.26
C ARG A 119 21.57 -33.73 10.15
N ALA A 120 22.41 -33.92 9.13
CA ALA A 120 23.15 -35.16 8.93
C ALA A 120 24.08 -35.49 10.12
N LYS A 121 24.74 -34.48 10.70
CA LYS A 121 25.58 -34.67 11.89
C LYS A 121 24.76 -35.09 13.10
N ARG A 122 23.60 -34.45 13.34
CA ARG A 122 22.68 -34.81 14.44
C ARG A 122 22.08 -36.21 14.24
N ALA A 123 21.64 -36.54 13.03
CA ALA A 123 21.10 -37.85 12.70
C ALA A 123 22.12 -38.98 12.97
N ARG A 124 23.39 -38.78 12.61
CA ARG A 124 24.46 -39.74 12.92
C ARG A 124 24.66 -39.94 14.43
N LEU A 125 24.60 -38.86 15.22
CA LEU A 125 24.72 -38.94 16.68
C LEU A 125 23.52 -39.63 17.32
N MET A 126 22.29 -39.29 16.89
CA MET A 126 21.07 -39.91 17.42
C MET A 126 20.97 -41.40 17.04
N SER A 127 21.40 -41.76 15.82
CA SER A 127 21.49 -43.15 15.38
C SER A 127 22.49 -43.96 16.20
N ALA A 128 23.60 -43.36 16.64
CA ALA A 128 24.57 -44.02 17.50
C ALA A 128 24.08 -44.24 18.94
N VAL A 129 23.11 -43.44 19.40
CA VAL A 129 22.54 -43.48 20.77
C VAL A 129 21.23 -44.30 20.83
N GLY A 130 20.77 -44.85 19.70
CA GLY A 130 19.52 -45.64 19.64
C GLY A 130 18.24 -44.81 19.83
N GLY A 131 18.36 -43.47 19.86
CA GLY A 131 17.22 -42.57 20.02
C GLY A 131 16.51 -42.33 18.69
N LYS A 132 15.21 -42.68 18.61
CA LYS A 132 14.31 -42.16 17.56
C LYS A 132 14.03 -40.69 17.87
N GLY A 133 14.95 -39.80 17.46
CA GLY A 133 14.77 -38.36 17.60
C GLY A 133 13.62 -37.87 16.72
N ASN A 134 12.82 -36.94 17.25
CA ASN A 134 11.68 -36.31 16.60
C ASN A 134 12.13 -35.65 15.28
N GLU A 135 11.92 -36.33 14.13
CA GLU A 135 12.34 -35.80 12.82
C GLU A 135 11.54 -34.57 12.38
N THR A 136 10.31 -34.41 12.86
CA THR A 136 9.35 -33.40 12.43
C THR A 136 9.76 -31.97 12.78
N GLU A 137 10.22 -31.74 14.01
CA GLU A 137 10.65 -30.41 14.49
C GLU A 137 11.93 -29.91 13.78
N LEU A 138 12.70 -30.83 13.18
CA LEU A 138 13.91 -30.52 12.41
C LEU A 138 13.62 -30.26 10.92
N GLU A 139 12.46 -30.69 10.41
CA GLU A 139 12.04 -30.46 9.02
C GLU A 139 11.44 -29.06 8.82
N GLU A 140 10.83 -28.49 9.87
CA GLU A 140 10.07 -27.23 9.83
C GLU A 140 10.92 -26.02 9.39
N GLY A 141 12.23 -26.04 9.63
CA GLY A 141 13.13 -24.98 9.19
C GLY A 141 13.71 -25.15 7.78
N ILE A 142 13.46 -26.26 7.09
CA ILE A 142 13.99 -26.56 5.74
C ILE A 142 12.88 -26.46 4.69
N ARG A 143 11.67 -26.89 5.03
CA ARG A 143 10.49 -26.80 4.19
C ARG A 143 9.64 -25.63 4.66
N THR A 144 9.60 -24.56 3.88
CA THR A 144 8.74 -23.40 4.17
C THR A 144 7.59 -23.40 3.18
N GLY A 145 6.35 -23.50 3.66
CA GLY A 145 5.14 -23.37 2.83
C GLY A 145 4.71 -21.93 2.58
N TRP A 146 5.50 -20.95 3.04
CA TRP A 146 5.23 -19.52 2.88
C TRP A 146 6.52 -18.74 2.64
N VAL A 147 6.49 -17.84 1.66
CA VAL A 147 7.58 -16.91 1.34
C VAL A 147 6.99 -15.52 1.14
N CYS A 148 7.55 -14.52 1.83
CA CYS A 148 7.14 -13.12 1.72
C CYS A 148 8.22 -12.32 1.00
N VAL A 149 7.92 -11.78 -0.18
CA VAL A 149 8.82 -10.95 -0.96
C VAL A 149 8.39 -9.49 -0.85
N ASN A 150 9.15 -8.70 -0.10
CA ASN A 150 8.93 -7.27 0.05
C ASN A 150 9.79 -6.52 -0.98
N LEU A 151 9.12 -5.79 -1.89
CA LEU A 151 9.78 -4.98 -2.93
C LEU A 151 10.29 -3.64 -2.38
N GLY A 152 9.88 -3.28 -1.16
CA GLY A 152 10.18 -2.01 -0.54
C GLY A 152 9.34 -0.89 -1.13
N ARG A 153 9.90 0.32 -1.12
CA ARG A 153 9.23 1.52 -1.60
C ARG A 153 9.38 1.65 -3.12
N LEU A 154 8.25 1.67 -3.80
CA LEU A 154 8.16 1.96 -5.23
C LEU A 154 7.72 3.41 -5.44
N LYS A 155 8.16 3.97 -6.58
CA LYS A 155 7.73 5.29 -7.03
C LYS A 155 6.33 5.19 -7.63
N GLY A 156 5.47 6.17 -7.33
CA GLY A 156 4.07 6.16 -7.73
C GLY A 156 3.21 5.32 -6.78
N GLY A 157 1.95 5.10 -7.15
CA GLY A 157 1.02 4.33 -6.31
C GLY A 157 0.21 5.14 -5.29
N GLU A 158 0.37 6.46 -5.26
CA GLU A 158 -0.24 7.34 -4.28
C GLU A 158 -1.69 7.64 -4.62
N LEU A 159 -2.56 7.50 -3.62
CA LEU A 159 -3.91 8.04 -3.72
C LEU A 159 -3.83 9.57 -3.71
N PRO A 160 -4.63 10.26 -4.55
CA PRO A 160 -4.71 11.72 -4.49
C PRO A 160 -5.14 12.12 -3.07
N LEU A 161 -4.37 13.03 -2.49
CA LEU A 161 -4.67 13.57 -1.17
C LEU A 161 -5.98 14.35 -1.23
N THR A 162 -6.82 14.17 -0.23
CA THR A 162 -8.03 14.99 -0.11
C THR A 162 -7.59 16.41 0.19
N GLN A 163 -8.30 17.44 -0.29
CA GLN A 163 -7.92 18.86 -0.08
C GLN A 163 -7.64 19.19 1.39
N ALA A 164 -8.40 18.59 2.32
CA ALA A 164 -8.21 18.70 3.76
C ALA A 164 -6.85 18.14 4.25
N GLU A 165 -6.37 17.05 3.65
CA GLU A 165 -5.08 16.43 3.98
C GLU A 165 -3.91 17.23 3.41
N GLU A 166 -4.09 17.88 2.24
CA GLU A 166 -3.11 18.80 1.67
C GLU A 166 -2.96 20.07 2.53
N GLU A 167 -4.07 20.60 3.05
CA GLU A 167 -4.06 21.76 3.95
C GLU A 167 -3.41 21.42 5.30
N ALA A 168 -3.73 20.24 5.85
CA ALA A 168 -3.05 19.73 7.04
C ALA A 168 -1.53 19.57 6.80
N GLN A 169 -1.11 19.09 5.63
CA GLN A 169 0.31 18.97 5.27
C GLN A 169 1.01 20.33 5.16
N LYS A 170 0.36 21.32 4.55
CA LYS A 170 0.91 22.70 4.46
C LYS A 170 1.04 23.34 5.85
N LYS A 171 0.19 22.94 6.80
CA LYS A 171 0.20 23.42 8.18
C LYS A 171 1.25 22.74 9.07
N ILE A 172 1.74 21.55 8.70
CA ILE A 172 2.81 20.85 9.42
C ILE A 172 4.16 21.48 9.05
N VAL A 173 4.67 22.34 9.93
CA VAL A 173 6.03 22.91 9.82
C VAL A 173 6.97 22.06 10.68
N GLY A 174 7.62 21.06 10.07
CA GLY A 174 8.59 20.16 10.73
C GLY A 174 9.46 19.38 9.74
N PHE A 175 10.61 18.87 10.19
CA PHE A 175 11.51 18.04 9.39
C PHE A 175 10.93 16.64 9.19
N GLY A 176 9.97 16.51 8.28
CA GLY A 176 9.38 15.24 7.92
C GLY A 176 8.24 15.41 6.94
N SER A 177 8.54 15.68 5.67
CA SER A 177 7.52 15.49 4.63
C SER A 177 7.10 14.02 4.65
N ARG A 178 5.79 13.73 4.52
CA ARG A 178 5.35 12.34 4.30
C ARG A 178 6.15 11.79 3.13
N THR A 179 6.72 10.62 3.32
CA THR A 179 7.52 10.02 2.28
C THR A 179 6.61 9.45 1.22
N ASN A 180 6.61 10.11 0.06
CA ASN A 180 5.95 9.69 -1.16
C ASN A 180 6.46 8.29 -1.60
N GLY A 181 5.52 7.40 -1.90
CA GLY A 181 5.76 6.03 -2.36
C GLY A 181 4.70 5.03 -1.92
N CYS A 182 4.59 3.96 -2.69
CA CYS A 182 3.77 2.79 -2.41
C CYS A 182 4.66 1.62 -2.03
N HIS A 183 4.26 0.88 -0.99
CA HIS A 183 4.92 -0.35 -0.59
C HIS A 183 4.22 -1.53 -1.27
N VAL A 184 4.97 -2.39 -1.95
CA VAL A 184 4.40 -3.60 -2.57
C VAL A 184 5.00 -4.82 -1.92
N VAL A 185 4.13 -5.72 -1.46
CA VAL A 185 4.51 -6.99 -0.84
C VAL A 185 3.83 -8.12 -1.59
N VAL A 186 4.61 -9.12 -1.99
CA VAL A 186 4.13 -10.34 -2.64
C VAL A 186 4.28 -11.50 -1.67
N GLN A 187 3.16 -12.10 -1.29
CA GLN A 187 3.11 -13.25 -0.42
C GLN A 187 2.76 -14.48 -1.25
N LEU A 188 3.70 -15.42 -1.31
CA LEU A 188 3.53 -16.67 -2.02
C LEU A 188 3.42 -17.78 -0.99
N MET A 189 2.42 -18.65 -1.13
CA MET A 189 2.14 -19.72 -0.17
C MET A 189 1.64 -20.98 -0.87
N THR A 190 1.76 -22.12 -0.20
CA THR A 190 1.07 -23.34 -0.63
C THR A 190 -0.41 -23.27 -0.24
N GLU A 191 -1.25 -24.06 -0.92
CA GLU A 191 -2.69 -24.14 -0.64
C GLU A 191 -2.97 -24.46 0.85
N GLU A 192 -2.25 -25.44 1.39
CA GLU A 192 -2.35 -25.82 2.82
C GLU A 192 -2.04 -24.64 3.77
N LYS A 193 -0.99 -23.86 3.48
CA LYS A 193 -0.62 -22.71 4.31
C LYS A 193 -1.53 -21.50 4.10
N ARG A 194 -2.17 -21.38 2.93
CA ARG A 194 -3.18 -20.34 2.67
C ARG A 194 -4.41 -20.53 3.53
N GLU A 195 -4.89 -21.76 3.65
CA GLU A 195 -6.04 -22.10 4.50
C GLU A 195 -5.74 -21.93 5.99
N GLU A 196 -4.52 -22.28 6.43
CA GLU A 196 -4.12 -22.15 7.84
C GLU A 196 -3.98 -20.69 8.28
N MET A 197 -3.35 -19.85 7.45
CA MET A 197 -3.05 -18.46 7.82
C MET A 197 -4.19 -17.48 7.49
N ASP A 198 -4.96 -17.75 6.44
CA ASP A 198 -6.14 -16.99 6.01
C ASP A 198 -5.95 -15.47 6.05
N LEU A 199 -4.84 -15.01 5.46
CA LEU A 199 -4.42 -13.61 5.51
C LEU A 199 -5.42 -12.68 4.79
N GLU A 200 -6.14 -13.20 3.82
CA GLU A 200 -7.22 -12.47 3.14
C GLU A 200 -8.30 -12.03 4.14
N LYS A 201 -8.83 -12.97 4.94
CA LYS A 201 -9.86 -12.62 5.93
C LYS A 201 -9.30 -11.72 7.03
N LEU A 202 -8.06 -11.93 7.45
CA LEU A 202 -7.42 -11.09 8.47
C LEU A 202 -7.31 -9.63 8.00
N TRP A 203 -6.75 -9.41 6.80
CA TRP A 203 -6.54 -8.07 6.27
C TRP A 203 -7.85 -7.41 5.83
N MET A 204 -8.79 -8.15 5.24
CA MET A 204 -10.13 -7.62 4.97
C MET A 204 -10.85 -7.21 6.26
N GLY A 205 -10.71 -8.00 7.33
CA GLY A 205 -11.28 -7.67 8.64
C GLY A 205 -10.68 -6.41 9.24
N ILE A 206 -9.37 -6.21 9.10
CA ILE A 206 -8.68 -4.98 9.51
C ILE A 206 -9.16 -3.79 8.67
N LEU A 207 -9.24 -3.95 7.35
CA LEU A 207 -9.68 -2.90 6.42
C LEU A 207 -11.11 -2.46 6.69
N ASN A 208 -12.03 -3.40 6.94
CA ASN A 208 -13.42 -3.09 7.27
C ASN A 208 -13.54 -2.35 8.61
N ARG A 209 -12.70 -2.71 9.60
CA ARG A 209 -12.68 -1.99 10.89
C ARG A 209 -12.15 -0.58 10.74
N SER A 210 -11.09 -0.36 9.96
CA SER A 210 -10.57 0.99 9.73
C SER A 210 -11.54 1.85 8.92
N LEU A 211 -12.21 1.26 7.94
CA LEU A 211 -13.22 1.97 7.15
C LEU A 211 -14.39 2.40 8.03
N LYS A 212 -14.92 1.49 8.86
CA LYS A 212 -15.97 1.82 9.82
C LYS A 212 -15.54 2.88 10.84
N ALA A 213 -14.33 2.76 11.39
CA ALA A 213 -13.81 3.77 12.31
C ALA A 213 -13.69 5.15 11.65
N LYS A 214 -13.30 5.19 10.37
CA LYS A 214 -13.25 6.44 9.59
C LYS A 214 -14.65 7.01 9.33
N GLU A 215 -15.63 6.17 9.01
CA GLU A 215 -17.03 6.60 8.87
C GLU A 215 -17.60 7.15 10.19
N ASP A 216 -17.33 6.48 11.31
CA ASP A 216 -17.79 6.91 12.64
C ASP A 216 -17.11 8.24 13.04
N LEU A 217 -15.82 8.42 12.73
CA LEU A 217 -15.11 9.69 12.92
C LEU A 217 -15.68 10.82 12.05
N MET A 218 -16.06 10.53 10.79
CA MET A 218 -16.69 11.52 9.92
C MET A 218 -18.06 11.94 10.45
N LYS A 219 -18.88 10.99 10.91
CA LYS A 219 -20.19 11.29 11.50
C LYS A 219 -20.07 12.13 12.77
N ASN A 220 -19.17 11.75 13.69
CA ASN A 220 -18.97 12.50 14.92
C ASN A 220 -18.40 13.91 14.65
N GLY A 221 -17.52 14.07 13.66
CA GLY A 221 -17.01 15.39 13.28
C GLY A 221 -18.04 16.29 12.60
N GLU A 222 -19.01 15.71 11.88
CA GLU A 222 -20.16 16.45 11.34
C GLU A 222 -21.14 16.85 12.44
N GLU A 223 -21.35 16.00 13.45
CA GLU A 223 -22.17 16.30 14.64
C GLU A 223 -21.54 17.41 15.51
N GLU A 224 -20.23 17.35 15.80
CA GLU A 224 -19.52 18.40 16.54
C GLU A 224 -19.49 19.75 15.78
N GLY A 225 -19.36 19.71 14.45
CA GLY A 225 -19.43 20.90 13.60
C GLY A 225 -20.85 21.50 13.51
N GLN A 226 -21.89 20.69 13.67
CA GLN A 226 -23.28 21.16 13.76
C GLN A 226 -23.60 21.72 15.15
N GLU A 227 -23.11 21.09 16.22
CA GLU A 227 -23.26 21.61 17.59
C GLU A 227 -22.49 22.93 17.80
N GLU A 228 -21.29 23.11 17.22
CA GLU A 228 -20.59 24.40 17.27
C GLU A 228 -21.32 25.52 16.50
N VAL A 229 -22.06 25.19 15.44
CA VAL A 229 -22.85 26.16 14.67
C VAL A 229 -24.16 26.49 15.38
N GLU A 230 -24.85 25.52 15.99
CA GLU A 230 -26.03 25.77 16.84
C GLU A 230 -25.65 26.60 18.09
N ASN A 231 -24.56 26.25 18.78
CA ASN A 231 -24.14 26.96 19.98
C ASN A 231 -23.61 28.38 19.68
N LYS A 232 -23.18 28.66 18.45
CA LYS A 232 -22.90 30.04 17.99
C LYS A 232 -24.15 30.85 17.67
N MET A 233 -25.24 30.21 17.21
CA MET A 233 -26.51 30.90 16.97
C MET A 233 -27.24 31.27 18.27
N ASP A 234 -27.03 30.53 19.36
CA ASP A 234 -27.64 30.84 20.66
C ASP A 234 -26.96 31.98 21.44
N VAL A 235 -25.69 32.30 21.13
CA VAL A 235 -24.96 33.41 21.79
C VAL A 235 -25.31 34.77 21.18
N ASP A 236 -25.63 34.84 19.88
CA ASP A 236 -25.98 36.10 19.20
C ASP A 236 -27.47 36.50 19.39
N ALA A 237 -28.28 35.70 20.09
CA ALA A 237 -29.69 35.99 20.37
C ALA A 237 -29.94 36.70 21.72
N VAL A 238 -28.89 36.98 22.50
CA VAL A 238 -28.99 37.62 23.83
C VAL A 238 -28.04 38.82 23.96
N GLU A 239 -28.07 39.76 23.01
CA GLU A 239 -27.67 41.16 23.28
C GLU A 239 -28.67 42.14 22.65
N ASP A 240 -29.60 42.53 23.53
CA ASP A 240 -30.28 43.82 23.68
C ASP A 240 -30.98 44.53 22.51
N GLY A 241 -32.30 44.65 22.70
CA GLY A 241 -33.05 45.83 22.27
C GLY A 241 -32.77 47.01 23.21
N GLY A 242 -32.58 48.19 22.61
CA GLY A 242 -32.53 49.48 23.29
C GLY A 242 -32.38 50.60 22.25
N ASP A 243 -33.36 51.50 22.22
CA ASP A 243 -33.75 52.38 21.11
C ASP A 243 -32.78 53.55 20.84
N ASP A 244 -32.72 54.59 21.64
CA ASP A 244 -32.71 56.00 21.23
C ASP A 244 -31.81 56.52 20.05
N GLY A 245 -32.48 57.10 19.05
CA GLY A 245 -31.88 57.66 17.83
C GLY A 245 -31.24 59.06 17.90
N LYS A 246 -30.61 59.43 16.78
CA LYS A 246 -30.28 60.82 16.45
C LYS A 246 -30.21 61.05 14.93
N VAL A 247 -31.04 62.01 14.49
CA VAL A 247 -31.18 62.62 13.17
C VAL A 247 -29.95 63.47 12.81
N ILE A 248 -29.49 63.40 11.53
CA ILE A 248 -28.92 64.43 10.60
C ILE A 248 -27.97 63.71 9.60
N ASP A 249 -27.83 63.98 8.29
CA ASP A 249 -28.36 64.97 7.35
C ASP A 249 -28.17 64.41 5.91
N GLU A 250 -28.90 64.95 4.93
CA GLU A 250 -28.83 64.61 3.51
C GLU A 250 -27.50 65.05 2.85
N GLY A 251 -26.97 64.28 1.88
CA GLY A 251 -25.73 64.68 1.18
C GLY A 251 -25.27 63.83 0.00
N LYS A 252 -26.00 63.92 -1.12
CA LYS A 252 -25.59 63.81 -2.55
C LYS A 252 -24.55 62.78 -3.02
N LEU A 253 -25.02 61.98 -3.98
CA LEU A 253 -24.32 61.23 -5.02
C LEU A 253 -23.60 62.17 -6.02
N VAL A 254 -22.28 62.05 -6.21
CA VAL A 254 -21.55 62.54 -7.40
C VAL A 254 -20.29 61.69 -7.69
N ASP A 255 -20.23 61.17 -8.92
CA ASP A 255 -19.10 60.71 -9.74
C ASP A 255 -18.24 59.49 -9.33
N GLY A 256 -18.66 58.33 -9.84
CA GLY A 256 -17.89 57.10 -9.90
C GLY A 256 -16.66 57.18 -10.80
N LYS A 257 -15.47 57.27 -10.19
CA LYS A 257 -14.20 56.85 -10.77
C LYS A 257 -13.31 56.20 -9.71
N TYR A 258 -13.06 54.91 -9.86
CA TYR A 258 -12.03 54.15 -9.16
C TYR A 258 -10.70 54.30 -9.92
N VAL A 259 -9.67 54.86 -9.29
CA VAL A 259 -8.29 54.90 -9.82
C VAL A 259 -7.36 54.23 -8.81
N PRO A 260 -6.56 53.22 -9.20
CA PRO A 260 -5.71 52.49 -8.29
C PRO A 260 -4.46 53.31 -7.90
N PHE A 261 -4.16 53.31 -6.60
CA PHE A 261 -2.99 53.92 -5.99
C PHE A 261 -1.75 53.06 -6.26
N SER A 262 -0.79 53.58 -7.03
CA SER A 262 0.54 53.02 -7.23
C SER A 262 1.55 53.84 -6.43
N PRO A 263 2.33 53.26 -5.50
CA PRO A 263 3.51 53.92 -4.98
C PRO A 263 4.75 53.44 -5.74
N ALA A 264 5.30 54.38 -6.51
CA ALA A 264 6.57 54.29 -7.19
C ALA A 264 7.76 54.35 -6.21
N PHE A 265 8.71 53.44 -6.41
CA PHE A 265 10.12 53.76 -6.60
C PHE A 265 10.84 54.54 -5.48
N ALA A 266 11.30 53.82 -4.45
CA ALA A 266 12.36 54.30 -3.56
C ALA A 266 13.74 53.95 -4.14
N LYS A 267 14.41 54.95 -4.74
CA LYS A 267 15.86 54.92 -4.97
C LYS A 267 16.56 55.14 -3.63
N SER A 268 17.45 54.25 -3.22
CA SER A 268 18.54 54.65 -2.33
C SER A 268 19.88 54.13 -2.85
N THR A 269 20.77 55.09 -3.04
CA THR A 269 22.15 54.97 -3.46
C THR A 269 22.99 54.74 -2.21
N THR A 270 23.85 53.72 -2.19
CA THR A 270 25.10 53.78 -1.40
C THR A 270 26.21 53.06 -2.17
N ARG A 271 27.27 53.82 -2.40
CA ARG A 271 28.51 53.48 -3.10
C ARG A 271 29.58 53.07 -2.08
N ARG A 272 30.55 52.26 -2.56
CA ARG A 272 31.95 52.10 -2.11
C ARG A 272 32.17 51.31 -0.81
N ASN A 273 33.22 50.50 -0.63
CA ASN A 273 34.40 50.14 -1.43
C ASN A 273 35.14 48.98 -0.72
N VAL A 274 35.80 48.09 -1.49
CA VAL A 274 37.22 47.64 -1.35
C VAL A 274 37.56 46.83 -0.06
N ARG A 275 38.14 45.62 -0.10
CA ARG A 275 39.45 45.25 -0.70
C ARG A 275 39.70 43.73 -0.61
N ALA A 276 40.52 43.26 -1.55
CA ALA A 276 41.44 42.10 -1.56
C ALA A 276 40.86 40.69 -1.42
#